data_AF-A0A939HZI6-F1
#
_entry.id   AF-A0A939HZI6-F1
#
_cell.length_a   1.000
_cell.length_b   1.000
_cell.length_c   1.000
_cell.angle_alpha   90.00
_cell.angle_beta   90.00
_cell.angle_gamma   90.00
#
_symmetry.space_group_name_H-M   'P 1'
#
loop_
_entity.id
_entity.type
_entity.pdbx_description
1 polymer ?
#
loop_
_entity_poly.entity_id
_entity_poly.type
_entity_poly.pdbx_seq_one_letter_code
_entity_poly.pdbx_strand_id
1 'polypeptide(L)' 'MKPEYNLADMKSRPNPFARQLKQKVILPLGIDVIEYFEERAQEKGISYQELINLYLQDCVLSKRELSF' A
#
# COMPACT_ATOMS: atom_id res chain seq x y z
N MET A 1 -21.85 -28.56 2.27
CA MET A 1 -22.31 -27.30 2.89
C MET A 1 -23.43 -27.64 3.85
N LYS A 2 -23.41 -27.08 5.07
CA LYS A 2 -24.52 -27.29 6.02
C LYS A 2 -25.78 -26.58 5.48
N PRO A 3 -26.98 -27.16 5.70
CA PRO A 3 -28.24 -26.59 5.19
C PRO A 3 -28.56 -25.20 5.76
N GLU A 4 -27.93 -24.82 6.89
CA GLU A 4 -28.06 -23.49 7.48
C GLU A 4 -27.37 -22.37 6.66
N TYR A 5 -26.47 -22.72 5.73
CA TYR A 5 -25.75 -21.76 4.88
C TYR A 5 -26.39 -21.65 3.50
N ASN A 6 -27.64 -21.19 3.47
CA ASN A 6 -28.33 -20.91 2.21
C ASN A 6 -27.89 -19.52 1.69
N LEU A 7 -26.83 -19.49 0.87
CA LEU A 7 -26.26 -18.25 0.31
C LEU A 7 -27.25 -17.47 -0.58
N ALA A 8 -28.33 -18.11 -1.03
CA ALA A 8 -29.39 -17.51 -1.84
C ALA A 8 -30.23 -16.46 -1.07
N ASP A 9 -30.42 -16.66 0.23
CA ASP A 9 -31.21 -15.75 1.09
C ASP A 9 -30.33 -14.65 1.73
N MET A 10 -29.02 -14.70 1.53
CA MET A 10 -28.05 -13.81 2.17
C MET A 10 -27.93 -12.52 1.34
N LYS A 11 -28.44 -11.40 1.87
CA LYS A 11 -28.28 -10.07 1.26
C LYS A 11 -26.79 -9.77 1.04
N SER A 12 -26.36 -9.76 -0.22
CA SER A 12 -25.01 -9.36 -0.63
C SER A 12 -24.75 -7.93 -0.14
N ARG A 13 -23.90 -7.79 0.87
CA ARG A 13 -23.40 -6.49 1.34
C ARG A 13 -22.05 -6.25 0.67
N PRO A 14 -21.83 -5.12 -0.02
CA PRO A 14 -20.52 -4.80 -0.55
C PRO A 14 -19.53 -4.74 0.62
N ASN A 15 -18.37 -5.39 0.45
CA ASN A 15 -17.35 -5.45 1.48
C ASN A 15 -16.91 -4.01 1.86
N PRO A 16 -17.13 -3.54 3.10
CA PRO A 16 -16.76 -2.19 3.51
C PRO A 16 -15.25 -1.93 3.43
N PHE A 17 -14.42 -2.97 3.42
CA PHE A 17 -12.96 -2.89 3.26
C PHE A 17 -12.49 -2.81 1.80
N ALA A 18 -13.40 -2.95 0.83
CA ALA A 18 -13.05 -2.82 -0.59
C ALA A 18 -12.54 -1.40 -0.94
N ARG A 19 -12.86 -0.38 -0.13
CA ARG A 19 -12.37 0.98 -0.33
C ARG A 19 -10.88 1.17 -0.03
N GLN A 20 -10.24 0.23 0.68
CA GLN A 20 -8.82 0.28 1.02
C GLN A 20 -7.97 -0.61 0.09
N LEU A 21 -8.49 -0.98 -1.08
CA LEU A 21 -7.74 -1.72 -2.07
C LEU A 21 -6.53 -0.89 -2.53
N LYS A 22 -5.32 -1.37 -2.19
CA LYS A 22 -4.05 -0.80 -2.66
C LYS A 22 -4.10 -0.70 -4.19
N GLN A 23 -4.07 0.52 -4.72
CA GLN A 23 -4.00 0.72 -6.16
C GLN A 23 -2.56 0.49 -6.61
N LYS A 24 -2.36 -0.48 -7.51
CA LYS A 24 -1.04 -0.71 -8.12
C LYS A 24 -0.75 0.42 -9.11
N VAL A 25 0.31 1.17 -8.84
CA VAL A 25 0.82 2.23 -9.72
C VAL A 25 2.22 1.87 -10.21
N ILE A 26 2.54 2.24 -11.46
CA ILE A 26 3.89 2.14 -12.01
C ILE A 26 4.47 3.55 -11.91
N LEU A 27 5.47 3.73 -11.05
CA LEU A 27 6.15 5.01 -10.84
C LEU A 27 7.59 4.88 -11.35
N PRO A 28 7.99 5.67 -12.37
CA PRO A 28 9.41 5.76 -12.71
C PRO A 28 10.17 6.48 -11.58
N LEU A 29 11.28 5.90 -11.16
CA LEU A 29 12.16 6.44 -10.13
C LEU A 29 13.58 6.54 -10.69
N GLY A 30 14.35 7.49 -10.19
CA GLY A 30 15.79 7.58 -10.47
C GLY A 30 16.53 6.36 -9.93
N ILE A 31 17.60 5.96 -10.61
CA ILE A 31 18.44 4.80 -10.22
C ILE A 31 19.06 5.05 -8.84
N ASP A 32 19.51 6.27 -8.60
CA ASP A 32 20.05 6.78 -7.33
C ASP A 32 19.06 6.66 -6.18
N VAL A 33 17.78 6.95 -6.45
CA VAL A 33 16.71 6.82 -5.47
C VAL A 33 16.47 5.35 -5.13
N ILE A 34 16.44 4.47 -6.14
CA ILE A 34 16.23 3.03 -5.93
C ILE A 34 17.37 2.46 -5.08
N GLU A 35 18.62 2.74 -5.43
CA GLU A 35 19.80 2.24 -4.72
C GLU A 35 19.78 2.66 -3.24
N TYR A 36 19.45 3.93 -2.96
CA TYR A 36 19.30 4.44 -1.60
C TYR A 36 18.22 3.70 -0.79
N PHE A 37 17.06 3.45 -1.41
CA PHE A 37 15.97 2.74 -0.75
C PHE A 37 16.26 1.24 -0.60
N GLU A 38 17.02 0.62 -1.51
CA GLU A 38 17.43 -0.78 -1.38
C GLU A 38 18.39 -0.98 -0.20
N GLU A 39 19.42 -0.14 -0.06
CA GLU A 39 20.36 -0.18 1.06
C GLU A 39 19.61 -0.02 2.41
N ARG A 40 18.77 1.02 2.50
CA ARG A 40 17.94 1.29 3.68
C ARG A 40 16.94 0.18 3.99
N ALA A 41 16.41 -0.48 2.97
CA ALA A 41 15.47 -1.57 3.11
C ALA A 41 16.16 -2.83 3.65
N GLN A 42 17.39 -3.11 3.20
CA GLN A 42 18.20 -4.21 3.69
C GLN A 42 18.53 -4.07 5.19
N GLU A 43 18.87 -2.87 5.65
CA GLU A 43 19.10 -2.59 7.08
C GLU A 43 17.86 -2.87 7.95
N LYS A 44 16.68 -2.56 7.42
CA LYS A 44 15.39 -2.70 8.14
C LYS A 44 14.72 -4.05 7.94
N GLY A 45 15.24 -4.90 7.05
CA GLY A 45 14.65 -6.20 6.72
C GLY A 45 13.28 -6.12 6.05
N ILE A 46 12.96 -5.01 5.37
CA ILE A 46 11.71 -4.84 4.61
C ILE A 46 11.99 -4.68 3.12
N SER A 47 10.97 -4.73 2.27
CA SER A 47 11.17 -4.48 0.83
C SER A 47 11.33 -2.98 0.55
N TYR A 48 12.10 -2.63 -0.48
CA TYR A 48 12.23 -1.24 -0.91
C TYR A 48 10.88 -0.62 -1.28
N GLN A 49 9.96 -1.41 -1.85
CA GLN A 49 8.60 -0.98 -2.20
C GLN A 49 7.78 -0.62 -0.95
N GLU A 50 7.89 -1.41 0.11
CA GLU A 50 7.20 -1.15 1.37
C GLU A 50 7.79 0.08 2.06
N LEU A 51 9.12 0.22 2.05
CA LEU A 51 9.82 1.38 2.60
C LEU A 51 9.42 2.67 1.88
N ILE A 52 9.38 2.68 0.55
CA ILE A 52 8.92 3.83 -0.24
C ILE A 52 7.50 4.21 0.14
N ASN A 53 6.59 3.22 0.24
CA ASN A 53 5.21 3.47 0.62
C ASN A 53 5.10 4.10 2.02
N LEU A 54 5.90 3.66 2.99
CA LEU A 54 5.95 4.25 4.33
C LEU A 54 6.43 5.70 4.31
N TYR A 55 7.45 6.02 3.51
CA TYR A 55 7.92 7.39 3.34
C TYR A 55 6.86 8.30 2.70
N LEU A 56 6.14 7.80 1.70
CA LEU A 56 5.05 8.54 1.07
C LEU A 56 3.90 8.78 2.06
N GLN A 57 3.58 7.79 2.89
CA GLN A 57 2.57 7.94 3.94
C GLN A 57 2.98 8.99 4.97
N ASP A 58 4.24 8.98 5.40
CA ASP A 58 4.79 9.99 6.31
C ASP A 58 4.76 11.39 5.68
N CYS A 59 5.07 11.51 4.38
CA CYS A 59 4.97 12.76 3.63
C CYS A 59 3.54 13.33 3.61
N VAL A 60 2.53 12.47 3.41
CA VAL A 60 1.12 12.87 3.44
C VAL A 60 0.69 13.30 4.84
N LEU A 61 1.12 12.57 5.88
CA LEU A 61 0.80 12.89 7.28
C LEU A 61 1.43 14.20 7.74
N SER A 62 2.70 14.41 7.38
CA SER A 62 3.45 15.63 7.68
C SER A 62 3.04 16.82 6.81
N LYS A 63 2.23 16.59 5.76
CA LYS A 63 1.86 17.59 4.73
C LYS A 63 3.10 18.32 4.22
N ARG A 64 4.16 17.58 3.96
CA ARG A 64 5.43 18.17 3.54
C ARG A 64 5.27 18.78 2.16
N GLU A 65 5.41 20.10 2.08
CA GLU A 65 5.47 20.82 0.81
C GLU A 65 6.93 20.92 0.38
N LEU A 66 7.20 20.58 -0.89
CA LEU A 66 8.51 20.82 -1.48
C LEU A 66 8.62 22.32 -1.78
N SER A 67 9.61 22.97 -1.18
CA SER A 67 10.01 24.32 -1.58
C SER A 67 10.96 24.21 -2.76
N PHE A 68 10.65 24.92 -3.83
CA PHE A 68 11.42 24.97 -5.09
C PHE A 68 12.44 26.11 -5.04
#